data_AF-A0A2U9IV41-F1
#
_entry.id   AF-A0A2U9IV41-F1
#
_cell.length_a   1.000
_cell.length_b   1.000
_cell.length_c   1.000
_cell.angle_alpha   90.00
_cell.angle_beta   90.00
_cell.angle_gamma   90.00
#
_symmetry.space_group_name_H-M   'P 1'
#
loop_
_entity.id
_entity.type
_entity.pdbx_description
1 polymer ?
#
loop_
_entity_poly.entity_id
_entity_poly.type
_entity_poly.pdbx_seq_one_letter_code
_entity_poly.pdbx_strand_id
1 'polypeptide(L)' 'MPYKKQVKIKTPGGKEAELAPEKAWTLAPKGRKGVKIGLFKDPESGKYFRHKLPDDYPV' A
#
# COMPACT_ATOMS: atom_id res chain seq x y z
N MET A 1 -3.95 3.41 15.15
CA MET A 1 -3.74 3.74 13.74
C MET A 1 -4.30 2.61 12.90
N PRO A 2 -5.18 2.88 11.91
CA PRO A 2 -5.99 1.86 11.24
C PRO A 2 -5.23 0.94 10.28
N TYR A 3 -4.00 1.28 9.88
CA TYR A 3 -3.26 0.57 8.84
C TYR A 3 -2.04 -0.18 9.39
N LYS A 4 -2.24 -1.11 10.33
CA LYS A 4 -1.13 -1.84 10.99
C LYS A 4 -0.70 -3.13 10.31
N LYS A 5 -1.56 -3.72 9.46
CA LYS A 5 -1.25 -5.00 8.80
C LYS A 5 -0.12 -4.76 7.79
N GLN A 6 1.01 -5.44 7.99
CA GLN A 6 2.12 -5.40 7.04
C GLN A 6 1.76 -6.16 5.77
N VAL A 7 2.30 -5.70 4.65
CA VAL A 7 2.11 -6.31 3.34
C VAL A 7 3.48 -6.47 2.70
N LYS A 8 3.73 -7.66 2.14
CA LYS A 8 4.91 -7.90 1.33
C LYS A 8 4.79 -7.11 0.02
N ILE A 9 5.69 -6.16 -0.21
CA ILE A 9 5.70 -5.28 -1.37
C ILE A 9 7.10 -5.13 -1.93
N LYS A 10 7.19 -4.80 -3.23
CA LYS A 10 8.45 -4.40 -3.86
C LYS A 10 8.60 -2.88 -3.79
N THR A 11 9.68 -2.40 -3.19
CA THR A 11 9.98 -0.97 -3.12
C THR A 11 10.44 -0.44 -4.49
N PRO A 12 10.41 0.88 -4.72
CA PRO A 12 10.95 1.47 -5.95
C PRO A 12 12.43 1.13 -6.20
N GLY A 13 13.22 0.88 -5.14
CA GLY A 13 14.60 0.39 -5.22
C GLY A 13 14.73 -1.07 -5.65
N GLY A 14 13.61 -1.77 -5.88
CA GLY A 14 13.59 -3.14 -6.39
C GLY A 14 13.68 -4.24 -5.32
N LYS A 15 13.74 -3.88 -4.04
CA LYS A 15 13.81 -4.82 -2.91
C LYS A 15 12.43 -5.24 -2.44
N GLU A 16 12.31 -6.48 -1.96
CA GLU A 16 11.11 -6.93 -1.25
C GLU A 16 11.19 -6.50 0.22
N ALA A 17 10.08 -5.98 0.76
CA ALA A 17 9.96 -5.58 2.15
C ALA A 17 8.54 -5.85 2.68
N GLU A 18 8.43 -6.12 3.97
CA GLU A 18 7.13 -6.16 4.68
C GLU A 18 6.89 -4.82 5.36
N LEU A 19 6.01 -4.01 4.78
CA LEU A 19 5.73 -2.67 5.27
C LEU A 19 4.24 -2.50 5.58
N ALA A 20 3.94 -1.74 6.63
CA ALA A 20 2.59 -1.24 6.88
C ALA A 20 2.42 0.11 6.18
N PRO A 21 1.29 0.36 5.49
CA PRO A 21 1.06 1.66 4.86
C PRO A 21 0.83 2.72 5.92
N GLU A 22 1.35 3.93 5.69
CA GLU A 22 1.04 5.09 6.51
C GLU A 22 -0.39 5.56 6.31
N LYS A 23 -0.92 5.40 5.10
CA LYS A 23 -2.33 5.67 4.76
C LYS A 23 -2.85 4.67 3.74
N ALA A 24 -4.11 4.28 3.85
CA ALA A 24 -4.78 3.46 2.83
C ALA A 24 -6.15 4.04 2.45
N TRP A 25 -6.57 3.80 1.20
CA TRP A 25 -7.89 4.20 0.68
C TRP A 25 -8.32 3.29 -0.48
N THR A 26 -9.62 3.31 -0.79
CA THR A 26 -10.20 2.60 -1.94
C THR A 26 -10.36 3.58 -3.10
N LEU A 27 -9.88 3.20 -4.29
CA LEU A 27 -10.11 3.89 -5.55
C LEU A 27 -11.04 3.04 -6.42
N ALA A 28 -12.31 3.46 -6.56
CA ALA A 28 -13.34 2.68 -7.25
C ALA A 28 -14.19 3.56 -8.18
N PRO A 29 -14.01 3.44 -9.51
CA PRO A 29 -14.95 4.02 -10.47
C PRO A 29 -16.34 3.37 -10.34
N LYS A 30 -17.40 4.13 -10.64
CA LYS A 30 -18.79 3.62 -10.58
C LYS A 30 -18.96 2.41 -11.50
N GLY A 31 -19.51 1.31 -10.97
CA GLY A 31 -19.77 0.07 -11.72
C GLY A 31 -18.54 -0.78 -12.05
N ARG A 32 -17.36 -0.47 -11.47
CA ARG A 32 -16.13 -1.26 -11.65
C ARG A 32 -15.62 -1.78 -10.30
N LYS A 33 -14.89 -2.90 -10.33
CA LYS A 33 -14.14 -3.37 -9.16
C LYS A 33 -13.03 -2.37 -8.85
N GLY A 34 -13.09 -1.76 -7.66
CA GLY A 34 -12.07 -0.84 -7.18
C GLY A 34 -10.77 -1.53 -6.78
N VAL A 35 -9.76 -0.71 -6.48
CA VAL A 35 -8.49 -1.15 -5.92
C VAL A 35 -8.26 -0.48 -4.57
N LYS A 36 -7.63 -1.20 -3.65
CA LYS A 36 -7.12 -0.64 -2.40
C LYS A 36 -5.68 -0.20 -2.61
N ILE A 37 -5.37 1.04 -2.25
CA ILE A 37 -4.05 1.63 -2.40
C ILE A 37 -3.50 1.99 -1.03
N GLY A 38 -2.25 1.63 -0.79
CA GLY A 38 -1.47 2.05 0.37
C GLY A 38 -0.41 3.07 -0.03
N LEU A 39 -0.19 4.07 0.82
CA LEU A 39 0.96 4.97 0.81
C LEU A 39 2.00 4.42 1.78
N PHE A 40 3.21 4.18 1.29
CA PHE A 40 4.32 3.62 2.04
C PHE A 40 5.51 4.57 1.99
N LYS A 41 6.41 4.44 2.96
CA LYS A 41 7.72 5.08 2.96
C LYS A 41 8.79 4.01 2.76
N ASP A 42 9.63 4.19 1.76
CA ASP A 42 10.75 3.30 1.49
C ASP A 42 11.81 3.48 2.61
N PRO A 43 12.16 2.43 3.37
CA PRO A 43 13.10 2.55 4.48
C PRO A 43 14.52 2.89 4.03
N GLU A 44 14.90 2.59 2.78
CA GLU A 44 16.24 2.86 2.26
C GLU A 44 16.37 4.29 1.73
N SER A 45 15.40 4.72 0.90
CA SER A 45 15.46 6.05 0.26
C SER A 45 14.71 7.14 1.02
N GLY A 46 13.88 6.79 2.00
CA GLY A 46 12.97 7.70 2.71
C GLY A 46 11.83 8.25 1.85
N LYS A 47 11.74 7.87 0.57
CA LYS A 47 10.75 8.37 -0.38
C LYS A 47 9.41 7.69 -0.16
N TYR A 48 8.34 8.45 -0.36
CA TYR A 48 6.99 7.91 -0.37
C TYR A 48 6.65 7.30 -1.72
N PHE A 49 5.90 6.20 -1.69
CA PHE A 49 5.38 5.55 -2.89
C PHE A 49 4.02 4.91 -2.63
N ARG A 50 3.25 4.74 -3.69
CA ARG A 50 1.95 4.05 -3.64
C ARG A 50 2.09 2.63 -4.16
N HIS A 51 1.41 1.70 -3.51
CA HIS A 51 1.34 0.32 -3.99
C HIS A 51 -0.07 -0.23 -3.81
N LYS A 52 -0.50 -1.12 -4.71
CA LYS A 52 -1.77 -1.85 -4.56
C LYS A 52 -1.69 -2.75 -3.32
N LEU A 53 -2.76 -2.73 -2.53
CA LEU A 53 -2.96 -3.62 -1.38
C LEU A 53 -3.75 -4.87 -1.80
N PRO A 54 -3.67 -5.95 -1.02
CA PRO A 54 -4.58 -7.09 -1.14
C PRO A 54 -6.05 -6.63 -1.14
N ASP A 55 -6.89 -7.30 -1.91
CA ASP A 55 -8.30 -6.93 -2.05
C ASP A 55 -9.07 -7.04 -0.71
N ASP A 56 -8.61 -7.89 0.21
CA ASP A 56 -9.15 -8.09 1.57
C ASP A 56 -8.57 -7.13 2.63
N TYR A 57 -7.60 -6.28 2.27
CA TYR A 57 -6.94 -5.40 3.24
C TYR A 57 -7.93 -4.44 3.94
N PRO A 58 -7.91 -4.26 5.27
CA PRO A 58 -8.84 -3.36 5.95
C PRO A 58 -8.49 -1.90 5.66
N VAL A 59 -9.40 -1.17 5.00
CA VAL A 59 -9.24 0.24 4.59
C VAL A 59 -10.40 1.06 5.14
#